data_AF-A0A928ZWB4-F1
#
_entry.id   AF-A0A928ZWB4-F1
#
_cell.length_a   1.000
_cell.length_b   1.000
_cell.length_c   1.000
_cell.angle_alpha   90.00
_cell.angle_beta   90.00
_cell.angle_gamma   90.00
#
_symmetry.space_group_name_H-M   'P 1'
#
loop_
_entity.id
_entity.type
_entity.pdbx_description
1 polymer ?
#
loop_
_entity_poly.entity_id
_entity_poly.type
_entity_poly.pdbx_seq_one_letter_code
_entity_poly.pdbx_strand_id
1 'polypeptide(L)'
;MTDMSILHQRLTRSLFLPVALGFATASLVVLPSYAEDDDSYGQCVADLTDTGLTIEQASASCAGARFPGTLGECVVDVSQDTGISAVDALEGCERSRRPDEVADCTVDIHQALLEQPSVSALEHCSRSLLPERYGTCVIDLGEEAQLATDIALDRCIRAGYRPWTTLPRQ
;
A
#
# COMPACT_ATOMS: atom_id res chain seq x y z
N MET A 1 77.47 -5.68 8.57
CA MET A 1 78.58 -5.44 9.51
C MET A 1 78.19 -4.26 10.38
N THR A 2 78.14 -4.48 11.69
CA THR A 2 78.28 -3.52 12.81
C THR A 2 77.30 -2.34 12.84
N ASP A 3 76.50 -2.10 13.90
CA ASP A 3 76.84 -2.26 15.31
C ASP A 3 75.58 -2.41 16.19
N MET A 4 75.75 -3.24 17.21
CA MET A 4 74.79 -3.61 18.24
C MET A 4 75.53 -3.40 19.55
N SER A 5 75.12 -2.43 20.37
CA SER A 5 75.33 -2.49 21.84
C SER A 5 74.59 -1.36 22.56
N ILE A 6 73.59 -1.67 23.40
CA ILE A 6 73.68 -1.87 24.86
C ILE A 6 73.62 -0.54 25.65
N LEU A 7 72.57 -0.33 26.46
CA LEU A 7 72.74 -0.21 27.92
C LEU A 7 71.40 -0.27 28.68
N HIS A 8 71.25 -1.39 29.37
CA HIS A 8 70.66 -1.61 30.68
C HIS A 8 70.13 -0.42 31.52
N GLN A 9 68.98 -0.71 32.16
CA GLN A 9 68.75 -0.60 33.62
C GLN A 9 68.20 0.73 34.17
N ARG A 10 66.94 0.68 34.63
CA ARG A 10 66.57 0.94 36.04
C ARG A 10 65.12 0.53 36.33
N LEU A 11 65.00 -0.48 37.20
CA LEU A 11 63.81 -0.78 38.00
C LEU A 11 63.63 0.30 39.06
N THR A 12 62.49 0.99 39.08
CA THR A 12 61.94 1.73 40.23
C THR A 12 60.47 2.03 39.93
N ARG A 13 59.51 1.25 40.44
CA ARG A 13 58.83 1.39 41.75
C ARG A 13 57.79 2.53 41.78
N SER A 14 56.54 2.12 41.53
CA SER A 14 55.27 2.59 42.12
C SER A 14 54.82 4.05 41.94
N LEU A 15 53.62 4.24 41.38
CA LEU A 15 52.51 4.90 42.08
C LEU A 15 51.18 4.70 41.33
N PHE A 16 50.18 4.30 42.10
CA PHE A 16 48.77 4.18 41.73
C PHE A 16 48.23 5.50 41.15
N LEU A 17 47.60 5.44 39.98
CA LEU A 17 46.51 6.34 39.60
C LEU A 17 45.30 5.46 39.26
N PRO A 18 44.14 5.62 39.94
CA PRO A 18 42.93 4.98 39.46
C PRO A 18 42.49 5.74 38.21
N VAL A 19 42.72 5.15 37.04
CA VAL A 19 42.05 5.59 35.82
C VAL A 19 40.59 5.16 35.98
N ALA A 20 39.74 6.09 36.39
CA ALA A 20 38.31 5.92 36.32
C ALA A 20 37.95 5.76 34.83
N LEU A 21 37.69 4.51 34.41
CA LEU A 21 36.99 4.24 33.16
C LEU A 21 35.57 4.78 33.29
N GLY A 22 35.38 6.03 32.90
CA GLY A 22 34.06 6.55 32.57
C GLY A 22 33.60 5.87 31.28
N PHE A 23 32.82 4.79 31.42
CA PHE A 23 32.03 4.27 30.30
C PHE A 23 30.94 5.30 29.99
N ALA A 24 31.22 6.22 29.08
CA ALA A 24 30.19 7.00 28.41
C ALA A 24 29.45 6.02 27.47
N THR A 25 28.41 5.35 27.98
CA THR A 25 27.47 4.63 27.11
C THR A 25 26.64 5.67 26.38
N ALA A 26 27.13 6.12 25.23
CA ALA A 26 26.34 6.89 24.29
C ALA A 26 25.21 5.97 23.78
N SER A 27 24.02 6.10 24.36
CA SER A 27 22.81 5.48 23.85
C SER A 27 22.51 6.09 22.49
N LEU A 28 22.89 5.40 21.41
CA LEU A 28 22.42 5.71 20.07
C LEU A 28 20.92 5.42 20.03
N VAL A 29 20.11 6.47 20.13
CA VAL A 29 18.69 6.40 19.82
C VAL A 29 18.57 6.32 18.30
N VAL A 30 18.35 5.11 17.78
CA VAL A 30 17.97 4.90 16.38
C VAL A 30 16.55 5.42 16.24
N LEU A 31 16.39 6.61 15.68
CA LEU A 31 15.08 7.08 15.22
C LEU A 31 14.73 6.28 13.96
N PRO A 32 13.48 5.82 13.80
CA PRO A 32 13.05 5.23 12.54
C PRO A 32 13.21 6.29 11.44
N SER A 33 13.92 5.93 10.37
CA SER A 33 13.89 6.71 9.13
C SER A 33 12.48 6.60 8.57
N TYR A 34 11.73 7.70 8.63
CA TYR A 34 10.59 7.90 7.75
C TYR A 34 11.18 8.02 6.35
N ALA A 35 11.04 6.96 5.54
CA ALA A 35 11.22 7.11 4.11
C ALA A 35 10.05 7.99 3.64
N GLU A 36 10.30 9.27 3.44
CA GLU A 36 9.43 10.10 2.61
C GLU A 36 9.51 9.51 1.20
N ASP A 37 8.41 8.91 0.76
CA ASP A 37 8.24 8.42 -0.60
C ASP A 37 8.08 9.64 -1.51
N ASP A 38 9.19 10.33 -1.77
CA ASP A 38 9.26 11.66 -2.41
C ASP A 38 8.87 11.59 -3.90
N ASP A 39 8.71 10.39 -4.47
CA ASP A 39 8.37 10.16 -5.88
C ASP A 39 6.94 9.62 -6.11
N SER A 40 6.11 9.54 -5.06
CA SER A 40 4.73 9.02 -5.20
C SER A 40 3.89 9.80 -6.23
N TYR A 41 4.13 11.10 -6.39
CA TYR A 41 3.43 11.91 -7.42
C TYR A 41 4.00 11.70 -8.82
N GLY A 42 5.33 11.59 -8.95
CA GLY A 42 6.00 11.35 -10.23
C GLY A 42 5.61 9.99 -10.78
N GLN A 43 5.66 8.96 -9.93
CA GLN A 43 5.21 7.61 -10.23
C GLN A 43 3.73 7.58 -10.61
N CYS A 44 2.85 8.22 -9.83
CA CYS A 44 1.42 8.32 -10.17
C CYS A 44 1.19 8.91 -11.57
N VAL A 45 1.86 10.01 -11.92
CA VAL A 45 1.70 10.62 -13.25
C VAL A 45 2.20 9.67 -14.34
N ALA A 46 3.35 9.02 -14.13
CA ALA A 46 3.89 8.05 -15.06
C ALA A 46 2.91 6.89 -15.28
N ASP A 47 2.44 6.26 -14.21
CA ASP A 47 1.47 5.16 -14.23
C ASP A 47 0.20 5.53 -15.01
N LEU A 48 -0.41 6.66 -14.66
CA LEU A 48 -1.62 7.12 -15.34
C LEU A 48 -1.36 7.38 -16.83
N THR A 49 -0.24 8.00 -17.19
CA THR A 49 0.06 8.25 -18.61
C THR A 49 0.40 7.00 -19.41
N ASP A 50 1.00 5.99 -18.76
CA ASP A 50 1.31 4.70 -19.39
C ASP A 50 0.04 3.90 -19.71
N THR A 51 -1.06 4.14 -18.98
CA THR A 51 -2.41 3.61 -19.33
C THR A 51 -3.11 4.37 -20.46
N GLY A 52 -2.48 5.43 -21.00
CA GLY A 52 -2.99 6.23 -22.12
C GLY A 52 -3.80 7.46 -21.71
N LEU A 53 -3.86 7.81 -20.42
CA LEU A 53 -4.43 9.08 -19.96
C LEU A 53 -3.53 10.26 -20.38
N THR A 54 -4.14 11.43 -20.58
CA THR A 54 -3.35 12.63 -20.91
C THR A 54 -2.57 13.12 -19.69
N ILE A 55 -1.44 13.79 -19.92
CA ILE A 55 -0.66 14.44 -18.87
C ILE A 55 -1.50 15.43 -18.05
N GLU A 56 -2.44 16.13 -18.68
CA GLU A 56 -3.34 17.06 -18.00
C GLU A 56 -4.28 16.33 -17.02
N GLN A 57 -4.91 15.22 -17.45
CA GLN A 57 -5.72 14.39 -16.57
C GLN A 57 -4.88 13.79 -15.45
N ALA A 58 -3.76 13.13 -15.78
CA ALA A 58 -2.89 12.48 -14.81
C ALA A 58 -2.38 13.46 -13.76
N SER A 59 -1.87 14.62 -14.17
CA SER A 59 -1.35 15.62 -13.23
C SER A 59 -2.42 16.21 -12.32
N ALA A 60 -3.63 16.49 -12.85
CA ALA A 60 -4.74 16.99 -12.04
C ALA A 60 -5.21 15.95 -11.01
N SER A 61 -5.35 14.70 -11.45
CA SER A 61 -5.73 13.55 -10.64
C SER A 61 -4.74 13.27 -9.51
N CYS A 62 -3.46 13.10 -9.85
CA CYS A 62 -2.41 12.84 -8.87
C CYS A 62 -2.24 13.99 -7.87
N ALA A 63 -2.38 15.25 -8.31
CA ALA A 63 -2.34 16.41 -7.41
C ALA A 63 -3.54 16.49 -6.46
N GLY A 64 -4.70 15.94 -6.87
CA GLY A 64 -5.90 15.86 -6.03
C GLY A 64 -5.95 14.62 -5.12
N ALA A 65 -5.13 13.61 -5.40
CA ALA A 65 -5.12 12.35 -4.70
C ALA A 65 -4.53 12.47 -3.29
N ARG A 66 -5.16 11.78 -2.32
CA ARG A 66 -4.59 11.68 -0.96
C ARG A 66 -3.39 10.74 -0.90
N PHE A 67 -3.40 9.70 -1.75
CA PHE A 67 -2.37 8.67 -1.84
C PHE A 67 -2.03 8.47 -3.33
N PRO A 68 -1.15 9.30 -3.90
CA PRO A 68 -0.91 9.33 -5.34
C PRO A 68 -0.38 8.00 -5.89
N GLY A 69 0.62 7.38 -5.26
CA GLY A 69 1.18 6.10 -5.73
C GLY A 69 0.10 5.01 -5.83
N THR A 70 -0.69 4.85 -4.77
CA THR A 70 -1.80 3.88 -4.73
C THR A 70 -2.90 4.18 -5.76
N LEU A 71 -3.13 5.46 -6.09
CA LEU A 71 -4.07 5.82 -7.16
C LEU A 71 -3.53 5.34 -8.52
N GLY A 72 -2.26 5.56 -8.82
CA GLY A 72 -1.60 5.11 -10.05
C GLY A 72 -1.68 3.59 -10.20
N GLU A 73 -1.25 2.87 -9.16
CA GLU A 73 -1.32 1.40 -9.08
C GLU A 73 -2.75 0.90 -9.30
N CYS A 74 -3.75 1.47 -8.61
CA CYS A 74 -5.14 1.05 -8.78
C CYS A 74 -5.64 1.16 -10.23
N VAL A 75 -5.30 2.24 -10.93
CA VAL A 75 -5.73 2.44 -12.32
C VAL A 75 -5.01 1.47 -13.26
N VAL A 76 -3.72 1.26 -13.02
CA VAL A 76 -2.91 0.27 -13.75
C VAL A 76 -3.52 -1.12 -13.61
N ASP A 77 -3.71 -1.60 -12.38
CA ASP A 77 -4.19 -2.94 -12.10
C ASP A 77 -5.60 -3.15 -12.66
N VAL A 78 -6.53 -2.22 -12.36
CA VAL A 78 -7.91 -2.33 -12.88
C VAL A 78 -7.93 -2.32 -14.41
N SER A 79 -7.17 -1.43 -15.07
CA SER A 79 -7.20 -1.35 -16.52
C SER A 79 -6.57 -2.56 -17.21
N GLN A 80 -5.43 -3.04 -16.71
CA GLN A 80 -4.67 -4.12 -17.32
C GLN A 80 -5.30 -5.50 -17.03
N ASP A 81 -5.77 -5.72 -15.81
CA ASP A 81 -6.22 -7.05 -15.39
C ASP A 81 -7.72 -7.30 -15.57
N THR A 82 -8.50 -6.25 -15.84
CA THR A 82 -9.95 -6.39 -16.08
C THR A 82 -10.41 -5.93 -17.46
N GLY A 83 -9.54 -5.24 -18.21
CA GLY A 83 -9.89 -4.62 -19.49
C GLY A 83 -10.86 -3.44 -19.40
N ILE A 84 -11.11 -2.91 -18.19
CA ILE A 84 -11.83 -1.65 -17.99
C ILE A 84 -10.97 -0.51 -18.54
N SER A 85 -11.59 0.50 -19.16
CA SER A 85 -10.83 1.62 -19.73
C SER A 85 -10.09 2.39 -18.63
N ALA A 86 -8.90 2.92 -18.94
CA ALA A 86 -8.13 3.73 -17.99
C ALA A 86 -8.93 4.93 -17.43
N VAL A 87 -9.84 5.50 -18.23
CA VAL A 87 -10.71 6.60 -17.82
C VAL A 87 -11.74 6.15 -16.78
N ASP A 88 -12.40 5.01 -17.01
CA ASP A 88 -13.37 4.45 -16.05
C ASP A 88 -12.67 3.96 -14.78
N ALA A 89 -11.49 3.34 -14.93
CA ALA A 89 -10.64 2.91 -13.84
C ALA A 89 -10.25 4.10 -12.93
N LEU A 90 -9.78 5.20 -13.53
CA LEU A 90 -9.48 6.44 -12.81
C LEU A 90 -10.69 6.96 -12.04
N GLU A 91 -11.85 7.02 -12.69
CA GLU A 91 -13.08 7.49 -12.03
C GLU A 91 -13.47 6.59 -10.83
N GLY A 92 -13.26 5.27 -10.95
CA GLY A 92 -13.47 4.31 -9.86
C GLY A 92 -12.48 4.50 -8.70
N CYS A 93 -11.19 4.52 -9.00
CA CYS A 93 -10.10 4.57 -8.03
C CYS A 93 -10.10 5.89 -7.24
N GLU A 94 -10.33 7.03 -7.89
CA GLU A 94 -10.31 8.36 -7.25
C GLU A 94 -11.42 8.57 -6.21
N ARG A 95 -12.56 7.87 -6.37
CA ARG A 95 -13.68 7.98 -5.43
C ARG A 95 -13.40 7.31 -4.08
N SER A 96 -12.43 6.40 -4.03
CA SER A 96 -12.08 5.64 -2.83
C SER A 96 -10.94 6.29 -2.05
N ARG A 97 -10.96 6.10 -0.73
CA ARG A 97 -9.83 6.43 0.14
C ARG A 97 -8.83 5.28 0.30
N ARG A 98 -9.12 4.13 -0.30
CA ARG A 98 -8.33 2.88 -0.30
C ARG A 98 -8.28 2.35 -1.73
N PRO A 99 -7.52 3.00 -2.63
CA PRO A 99 -7.52 2.64 -4.05
C PRO A 99 -6.99 1.21 -4.29
N ASP A 100 -5.96 0.80 -3.56
CA ASP A 100 -5.40 -0.56 -3.50
C ASP A 100 -6.49 -1.61 -3.33
N GLU A 101 -7.32 -1.47 -2.30
CA GLU A 101 -8.36 -2.47 -2.04
C GLU A 101 -9.50 -2.43 -3.06
N VAL A 102 -9.73 -1.28 -3.70
CA VAL A 102 -10.68 -1.20 -4.80
C VAL A 102 -10.16 -1.96 -6.01
N ALA A 103 -8.86 -1.87 -6.29
CA ALA A 103 -8.21 -2.63 -7.35
C ALA A 103 -8.34 -4.12 -7.07
N ASP A 104 -7.87 -4.59 -5.91
CA ASP A 104 -7.96 -6.00 -5.50
C ASP A 104 -9.40 -6.51 -5.59
N CYS A 105 -10.35 -5.78 -5.00
CA CYS A 105 -11.78 -6.11 -5.07
C CYS A 105 -12.30 -6.26 -6.50
N THR A 106 -11.91 -5.35 -7.40
CA THR A 106 -12.42 -5.34 -8.78
C THR A 106 -11.78 -6.44 -9.61
N VAL A 107 -10.46 -6.62 -9.47
CA VAL A 107 -9.67 -7.64 -10.17
C VAL A 107 -10.08 -9.04 -9.73
N ASP A 108 -10.23 -9.28 -8.43
CA ASP A 108 -10.65 -10.58 -7.90
C ASP A 108 -12.05 -10.97 -8.39
N ILE A 109 -13.02 -10.03 -8.34
CA ILE A 109 -14.37 -10.26 -8.88
C ILE A 109 -14.32 -10.55 -10.39
N HIS A 110 -13.48 -9.82 -11.13
CA HIS A 110 -13.34 -10.03 -12.57
C HIS A 110 -12.81 -11.44 -12.87
N GLN A 111 -11.69 -11.82 -12.26
CA GLN A 111 -11.04 -13.11 -12.48
C GLN A 111 -11.93 -14.29 -12.06
N ALA A 112 -12.68 -14.15 -10.97
CA ALA A 112 -13.52 -15.23 -10.46
C ALA A 112 -14.86 -15.38 -11.21
N LEU A 113 -15.52 -14.27 -11.56
CA LEU A 113 -16.94 -14.28 -11.92
C LEU A 113 -17.29 -13.67 -13.28
N LEU A 114 -16.35 -13.03 -13.99
CA LEU A 114 -16.66 -12.23 -15.18
C LEU A 114 -15.84 -12.66 -16.40
N GLU A 115 -16.51 -12.78 -17.55
CA GLU A 115 -15.85 -13.04 -18.83
C GLU A 115 -15.53 -11.75 -19.61
N GLN A 116 -16.09 -10.62 -19.17
CA GLN A 116 -15.98 -9.33 -19.85
C GLN A 116 -15.76 -8.20 -18.81
N PRO A 117 -15.16 -7.07 -19.21
CA PRO A 117 -14.98 -5.91 -18.35
C PRO A 117 -16.31 -5.44 -17.74
N SER A 118 -16.31 -5.08 -16.45
CA SER A 118 -17.52 -4.65 -15.73
C SER A 118 -17.26 -3.41 -14.87
N VAL A 119 -17.64 -2.25 -15.40
CA VAL A 119 -17.64 -0.99 -14.64
C VAL A 119 -18.54 -1.09 -13.41
N SER A 120 -19.58 -1.92 -13.44
CA SER A 120 -20.46 -2.17 -12.28
C SER A 120 -19.69 -2.78 -11.10
N ALA A 121 -18.73 -3.68 -11.33
CA ALA A 121 -17.93 -4.25 -10.24
C ALA A 121 -17.06 -3.16 -9.59
N LEU A 122 -16.36 -2.37 -10.41
CA LEU A 122 -15.55 -1.23 -9.97
C LEU A 122 -16.36 -0.18 -9.20
N GLU A 123 -17.55 0.17 -9.69
CA GLU A 123 -18.46 1.11 -9.01
C GLU A 123 -18.88 0.61 -7.63
N HIS A 124 -19.14 -0.68 -7.47
CA HIS A 124 -19.51 -1.24 -6.18
C HIS A 124 -18.33 -1.32 -5.22
N CYS A 125 -17.16 -1.78 -5.70
CA CYS A 125 -15.93 -1.82 -4.93
C CYS A 125 -15.56 -0.40 -4.43
N SER A 126 -15.58 0.60 -5.30
CA SER A 126 -15.27 2.00 -4.96
C SER A 126 -16.24 2.65 -3.96
N ARG A 127 -17.49 2.17 -3.91
CA ARG A 127 -18.50 2.63 -2.93
C ARG A 127 -18.45 1.88 -1.60
N SER A 128 -17.77 0.74 -1.54
CA SER A 128 -17.64 -0.04 -0.32
C SER A 128 -16.70 0.65 0.67
N LEU A 129 -17.05 0.62 1.96
CA LEU A 129 -16.15 1.07 3.03
C LEU A 129 -15.02 0.05 3.30
N LEU A 130 -15.22 -1.21 2.91
CA LEU A 130 -14.28 -2.31 3.06
C LEU A 130 -14.28 -3.12 1.75
N PRO A 131 -13.58 -2.67 0.70
CA PRO A 131 -13.64 -3.27 -0.62
C PRO A 131 -13.23 -4.75 -0.63
N GLU A 132 -12.12 -5.15 0.00
CA GLU A 132 -11.70 -6.57 0.07
C GLU A 132 -12.81 -7.47 0.63
N ARG A 133 -13.35 -7.12 1.80
CA ARG A 133 -14.42 -7.90 2.44
C ARG A 133 -15.70 -7.94 1.59
N TYR A 134 -15.95 -6.86 0.85
CA TYR A 134 -17.06 -6.82 -0.11
C TYR A 134 -16.80 -7.77 -1.29
N GLY A 135 -15.59 -7.78 -1.86
CA GLY A 135 -15.16 -8.72 -2.90
C GLY A 135 -15.33 -10.18 -2.48
N THR A 136 -14.84 -10.55 -1.29
CA THR A 136 -15.04 -11.91 -0.74
C THR A 136 -16.51 -12.28 -0.65
N CYS A 137 -17.38 -11.37 -0.18
CA CYS A 137 -18.82 -11.62 -0.13
C CYS A 137 -19.41 -11.90 -1.52
N VAL A 138 -19.00 -11.13 -2.53
CA VAL A 138 -19.51 -11.27 -3.89
C VAL A 138 -19.06 -12.59 -4.52
N ILE A 139 -17.78 -12.94 -4.37
CA ILE A 139 -17.18 -14.18 -4.87
C ILE A 139 -17.83 -15.38 -4.20
N ASP A 140 -17.86 -15.44 -2.86
CA ASP A 140 -18.45 -16.55 -2.12
C ASP A 140 -19.93 -16.76 -2.49
N LEU A 141 -20.72 -15.69 -2.64
CA LEU A 141 -22.12 -15.81 -3.06
C LEU A 141 -22.28 -16.19 -4.53
N GLY A 142 -21.37 -15.75 -5.40
CA GLY A 142 -21.34 -16.14 -6.80
C GLY A 142 -21.05 -17.63 -6.99
N GLU A 143 -20.06 -18.15 -6.27
CA GLU A 143 -19.59 -19.53 -6.38
C GLU A 143 -20.45 -20.52 -5.58
N GLU A 144 -20.63 -20.29 -4.29
CA GLU A 144 -21.26 -21.26 -3.38
C GLU A 144 -22.79 -21.23 -3.46
N ALA A 145 -23.36 -20.02 -3.59
CA ALA A 145 -24.80 -19.84 -3.73
C ALA A 145 -25.28 -19.77 -5.18
N GLN A 146 -24.36 -19.89 -6.15
CA GLN A 146 -24.64 -19.85 -7.60
C GLN A 146 -25.47 -18.63 -8.00
N LEU A 147 -25.23 -17.48 -7.35
CA LEU A 147 -25.91 -16.25 -7.69
C LEU A 147 -25.30 -15.63 -8.94
N ALA A 148 -26.14 -15.03 -9.78
CA ALA A 148 -25.66 -14.15 -10.83
C ALA A 148 -24.88 -12.98 -10.22
N THR A 149 -23.78 -12.57 -10.86
CA THR A 149 -22.83 -11.59 -10.33
C THR A 149 -23.50 -10.26 -9.99
N ASP A 150 -24.44 -9.78 -10.82
CA ASP A 150 -25.22 -8.58 -10.57
C ASP A 150 -26.03 -8.68 -9.26
N ILE A 151 -26.63 -9.84 -8.99
CA ILE A 151 -27.38 -10.11 -7.76
C ILE A 151 -26.45 -10.19 -6.54
N ALA A 152 -25.26 -10.79 -6.70
CA ALA A 152 -24.27 -10.88 -5.62
C ALA A 152 -23.74 -9.47 -5.25
N LEU A 153 -23.36 -8.67 -6.24
CA LEU A 153 -22.92 -7.27 -6.06
C LEU A 153 -23.94 -6.47 -5.25
N ASP A 154 -25.22 -6.58 -5.62
CA ASP A 154 -26.34 -5.88 -5.00
C ASP A 154 -26.65 -6.34 -3.57
N ARG A 155 -26.52 -7.63 -3.28
CA ARG A 155 -26.79 -8.18 -1.95
C ARG A 155 -25.69 -7.80 -0.97
N CYS A 156 -24.44 -7.89 -1.39
CA CYS A 156 -23.28 -7.62 -0.54
C CYS A 156 -23.19 -6.14 -0.14
N ILE A 157 -23.56 -5.20 -1.02
CA ILE A 157 -23.43 -3.77 -0.71
C ILE A 157 -24.48 -3.34 0.33
N ARG A 158 -25.66 -3.97 0.32
CA ARG A 158 -26.73 -3.74 1.30
C ARG A 158 -26.41 -4.32 2.67
N ALA A 159 -25.57 -5.35 2.75
CA ALA A 159 -25.21 -5.99 4.01
C ALA A 159 -24.53 -4.99 4.97
N GLY A 160 -23.88 -3.96 4.43
CA GLY A 160 -23.25 -2.88 5.18
C GLY A 160 -22.15 -3.35 6.12
N TYR A 161 -21.29 -2.44 6.56
CA TYR A 161 -20.45 -2.73 7.72
C TYR A 161 -21.32 -2.70 8.98
N ARG A 162 -21.61 -3.87 9.55
CA ARG A 162 -22.10 -3.99 10.93
C ARG A 162 -20.93 -4.34 11.84
N PRO A 163 -20.52 -3.45 12.76
CA PRO A 163 -19.61 -3.83 13.83
C PRO A 163 -20.20 -5.02 14.59
N TRP A 164 -19.39 -6.06 14.84
CA TRP A 164 -19.79 -7.26 15.58
C TRP A 164 -20.28 -6.96 17.01
N THR A 165 -20.05 -5.75 17.49
CA THR A 165 -20.48 -5.25 18.80
C THR A 165 -21.87 -4.61 18.81
N THR A 166 -22.54 -4.49 17.65
CA THR A 166 -23.90 -3.94 17.58
C THR A 166 -24.93 -5.05 17.44
N LEU A 167 -25.79 -5.21 18.45
CA LEU A 167 -26.95 -6.09 18.35
C LEU A 167 -27.88 -5.57 17.24
N PRO A 168 -28.51 -6.45 16.44
CA PRO A 168 -29.47 -6.02 15.43
C PRO A 168 -30.60 -5.23 16.11
N ARG A 169 -30.92 -4.06 15.55
CA ARG A 169 -32.08 -3.27 15.99
C ARG A 169 -33.34 -4.04 15.57
N GLN A 170 -34.07 -4.52 16.58
CA GLN A 170 -35.35 -5.22 16.44
C GLN A 170 -36.41 -4.29 15.84
#